data_AF-R5GX15-F1
#
_entry.id   AF-R5GX15-F1
#
_cell.length_a   1.000
_cell.length_b   1.000
_cell.length_c   1.000
_cell.angle_alpha   90.00
_cell.angle_beta   90.00
_cell.angle_gamma   90.00
#
_symmetry.space_group_name_H-M   'P 1'
#
loop_
_entity.id
_entity.type
_entity.pdbx_description
1 polymer ?
#
loop_
_entity_poly.entity_id
_entity_poly.type
_entity_poly.pdbx_seq_one_letter_code
_entity_poly.pdbx_strand_id
1 'polypeptide(L)'
;MSYPEHMQMLGFSPEDYDNRFNGLDFLYAECMELYIQSNQIENLRNSFAAGDFKRAAEAAHALKGSSGNLALMEMNQLYSQITIVLLGENPVDAAPLISRVSALERELRKAAVLDGYIS
;
A
#
# COMPACT_ATOMS: atom_id res chain seq x y z
N MET A 1 17.62 -12.79 1.68
CA MET A 1 17.37 -11.36 1.98
C MET A 1 16.49 -11.33 3.21
N SER A 2 16.84 -10.53 4.19
CA SER A 2 16.12 -10.37 5.46
C SER A 2 14.87 -9.49 5.27
N TYR A 3 13.88 -9.59 6.17
CA TYR A 3 12.68 -8.75 6.15
C TYR A 3 12.99 -7.24 6.00
N PRO A 4 13.93 -6.64 6.75
CA PRO A 4 14.22 -5.21 6.62
C PRO A 4 14.75 -4.83 5.23
N GLU A 5 15.57 -5.69 4.61
CA GLU A 5 16.09 -5.49 3.26
C GLU A 5 14.98 -5.59 2.21
N HIS A 6 14.03 -6.53 2.36
CA HIS A 6 12.84 -6.61 1.51
C HIS A 6 11.96 -5.37 1.65
N MET A 7 11.70 -4.92 2.87
CA MET A 7 10.87 -3.75 3.11
C MET A 7 11.49 -2.47 2.54
N GLN A 8 12.81 -2.28 2.66
CA GLN A 8 13.49 -1.14 2.02
C GLN A 8 13.30 -1.12 0.50
N MET A 9 13.35 -2.27 -0.17
CA MET A 9 13.07 -2.35 -1.61
C MET A 9 11.61 -2.04 -1.98
N LEU A 10 10.68 -2.16 -1.04
CA LEU A 10 9.27 -1.79 -1.21
C LEU A 10 9.00 -0.32 -0.82
N GLY A 11 10.05 0.45 -0.59
CA GLY A 11 9.98 1.86 -0.23
C GLY A 11 9.66 2.12 1.24
N PHE A 12 9.98 1.18 2.12
CA PHE A 12 9.94 1.41 3.57
C PHE A 12 10.96 2.48 3.98
N SER A 13 10.53 3.41 4.82
CA SER A 13 11.37 4.49 5.36
C SER A 13 11.60 4.27 6.87
N PRO A 14 12.84 3.96 7.30
CA PRO A 14 13.17 3.79 8.72
C PRO A 14 12.90 5.05 9.55
N GLU A 15 13.17 6.23 8.98
CA GLU A 15 12.90 7.52 9.64
C GLU A 15 11.39 7.71 9.86
N ASP A 16 10.57 7.41 8.85
CA ASP A 16 9.11 7.50 8.97
C ASP A 16 8.54 6.47 9.95
N TYR A 17 9.16 5.29 10.02
CA TYR A 17 8.84 4.27 11.00
C TYR A 17 9.12 4.76 12.42
N ASP A 18 10.32 5.29 12.68
CA ASP A 18 10.69 5.81 13.99
C ASP A 18 9.75 6.94 14.42
N ASN A 19 9.41 7.86 13.50
CA ASN A 19 8.48 8.95 13.78
C ASN A 19 7.05 8.50 14.11
N ARG A 20 6.61 7.33 13.63
CA ARG A 20 5.22 6.84 13.78
C ARG A 20 5.04 5.78 14.85
N PHE A 21 5.98 4.86 14.94
CA PHE A 21 5.94 3.71 15.85
C PHE A 21 6.95 3.82 16.98
N ASN A 22 7.95 4.70 16.88
CA ASN A 22 8.94 4.94 17.93
C ASN A 22 9.60 3.64 18.43
N GLY A 23 9.98 2.76 17.50
CA GLY A 23 10.60 1.46 17.79
C GLY A 23 9.65 0.38 18.33
N LEU A 24 8.33 0.61 18.34
CA LEU A 24 7.34 -0.40 18.77
C LEU A 24 7.09 -1.43 17.66
N ASP A 25 8.05 -2.33 17.46
CA ASP A 25 8.02 -3.37 16.42
C ASP A 25 6.77 -4.27 16.49
N PHE A 26 6.28 -4.56 17.69
CA PHE A 26 5.06 -5.37 17.89
C PHE A 26 3.81 -4.67 17.35
N LEU A 27 3.64 -3.38 17.64
CA LEU A 27 2.50 -2.61 17.12
C LEU A 27 2.59 -2.46 15.60
N TYR A 28 3.80 -2.30 15.06
CA TYR A 28 4.03 -2.27 13.63
C TYR A 28 3.61 -3.58 12.97
N ALA A 29 3.97 -4.71 13.58
CA ALA A 29 3.59 -6.04 13.12
C ALA A 29 2.07 -6.23 13.03
N GLU A 30 1.34 -5.92 14.11
CA GLU A 30 -0.12 -6.01 14.16
C GLU A 30 -0.77 -5.13 13.09
N CYS A 31 -0.26 -3.90 12.92
CA CYS A 31 -0.78 -2.97 11.92
C CYS A 31 -0.49 -3.44 10.48
N MET A 32 0.66 -4.06 10.23
CA MET A 32 1.02 -4.65 8.94
C MET A 32 0.12 -5.85 8.62
N GLU A 33 -0.13 -6.72 9.59
CA GLU A 33 -1.04 -7.85 9.45
C GLU A 33 -2.45 -7.39 9.08
N LEU A 34 -2.99 -6.40 9.82
CA LEU A 34 -4.29 -5.80 9.53
C LEU A 34 -4.36 -5.19 8.12
N TYR A 35 -3.31 -4.49 7.69
CA TYR A 35 -3.23 -3.91 6.36
C TYR A 35 -3.33 -4.99 5.28
N ILE A 36 -2.57 -6.08 5.42
CA ILE A 36 -2.54 -7.17 4.45
C ILE A 36 -3.87 -7.95 4.44
N GLN A 37 -4.49 -8.16 5.61
CA GLN A 37 -5.78 -8.85 5.70
C GLN A 37 -6.96 -8.03 5.15
N SER A 38 -6.85 -6.70 5.15
CA SER A 38 -7.94 -5.81 4.76
C SER A 38 -8.40 -5.93 3.30
N ASN A 39 -7.58 -6.51 2.41
CA ASN A 39 -7.83 -6.64 0.96
C ASN A 39 -8.32 -5.35 0.28
N GLN A 40 -7.93 -4.18 0.81
CA GLN A 40 -8.42 -2.90 0.31
C GLN A 40 -7.94 -2.59 -1.11
N ILE A 41 -6.83 -3.21 -1.54
CA ILE A 41 -6.35 -3.08 -2.93
C ILE A 41 -7.29 -3.77 -3.93
N GLU A 42 -7.95 -4.88 -3.57
CA GLU A 42 -8.99 -5.50 -4.40
C GLU A 42 -10.17 -4.55 -4.60
N ASN A 43 -10.55 -3.78 -3.59
CA ASN A 43 -11.61 -2.76 -3.73
C ASN A 43 -11.22 -1.70 -4.77
N LEU A 44 -9.98 -1.19 -4.70
CA LEU A 44 -9.45 -0.27 -5.71
C LEU A 44 -9.49 -0.90 -7.12
N ARG A 45 -8.99 -2.12 -7.27
CA ARG A 45 -8.93 -2.82 -8.57
C ARG A 45 -10.32 -3.08 -9.15
N ASN A 46 -11.26 -3.55 -8.33
CA ASN A 46 -12.61 -3.87 -8.74
C ASN A 46 -13.40 -2.61 -9.13
N SER A 47 -13.32 -1.54 -8.34
CA SER A 47 -13.95 -0.27 -8.67
C SER A 47 -13.38 0.32 -9.96
N PHE A 48 -12.05 0.29 -10.14
CA PHE A 48 -11.43 0.77 -11.36
C PHE A 48 -11.85 -0.03 -12.59
N ALA A 49 -11.86 -1.37 -12.50
CA ALA A 49 -12.29 -2.25 -13.59
C ALA A 49 -13.79 -2.08 -13.94
N ALA A 50 -14.62 -1.74 -12.97
CA ALA A 50 -16.04 -1.45 -13.17
C ALA A 50 -16.31 -0.04 -13.76
N GLY A 51 -15.27 0.79 -13.94
CA GLY A 51 -15.42 2.18 -14.38
C GLY A 51 -15.94 3.12 -13.30
N ASP A 52 -16.04 2.67 -12.05
CA ASP A 52 -16.44 3.48 -10.90
C ASP A 52 -15.22 4.24 -10.35
N PHE A 53 -14.75 5.22 -11.13
CA PHE A 53 -13.51 5.94 -10.84
C PHE A 53 -13.58 6.76 -9.54
N LYS A 54 -14.79 7.19 -9.13
CA LYS A 54 -14.99 7.86 -7.86
C LYS A 54 -14.71 6.91 -6.69
N ARG A 55 -15.32 5.71 -6.68
CA ARG A 55 -15.03 4.72 -5.64
C ARG A 55 -13.59 4.22 -5.69
N ALA A 56 -13.01 4.08 -6.87
CA ALA A 56 -11.60 3.76 -7.02
C ALA A 56 -10.70 4.84 -6.39
N ALA A 57 -11.01 6.12 -6.58
CA ALA A 57 -10.28 7.22 -5.94
C ALA A 57 -10.43 7.21 -4.41
N GLU A 58 -11.63 6.95 -3.89
CA GLU A 58 -11.89 6.81 -2.44
C GLU A 58 -11.08 5.64 -1.84
N ALA A 59 -11.05 4.49 -2.52
CA ALA A 59 -10.25 3.34 -2.10
C ALA A 59 -8.75 3.64 -2.13
N ALA A 60 -8.25 4.28 -3.19
CA ALA A 60 -6.86 4.72 -3.27
C ALA A 60 -6.50 5.71 -2.14
N HIS A 61 -7.40 6.64 -1.81
CA HIS A 61 -7.19 7.59 -0.73
C HIS A 61 -7.09 6.91 0.64
N ALA A 62 -7.95 5.92 0.91
CA ALA A 62 -7.87 5.13 2.14
C ALA A 62 -6.54 4.36 2.23
N LEU A 63 -6.14 3.72 1.13
CA LEU A 63 -4.87 2.98 1.01
C LEU A 63 -3.65 3.89 1.17
N LYS A 64 -3.71 5.14 0.69
CA LYS A 64 -2.69 6.17 0.97
C LYS A 64 -2.55 6.37 2.48
N GLY A 65 -3.65 6.56 3.20
CA GLY A 65 -3.61 6.74 4.65
C GLY A 65 -2.92 5.57 5.37
N SER A 66 -3.36 4.34 5.08
CA SER A 66 -2.81 3.14 5.73
C SER A 66 -1.33 2.89 5.39
N SER A 67 -0.94 2.99 4.12
CA SER A 67 0.46 2.85 3.71
C SER A 67 1.35 3.97 4.28
N GLY A 68 0.79 5.17 4.42
CA GLY A 68 1.43 6.30 5.08
C GLY A 68 1.71 6.03 6.55
N ASN A 69 0.75 5.43 7.26
CA ASN A 69 0.92 5.05 8.66
C ASN A 69 1.98 3.95 8.82
N LEU A 70 2.12 3.04 7.86
CA LEU A 70 3.07 1.92 7.89
C LEU A 70 4.47 2.26 7.35
N ALA A 71 4.75 3.53 7.08
CA ALA A 71 6.00 3.96 6.48
C ALA A 71 6.32 3.31 5.11
N LEU A 72 5.31 2.80 4.39
CA LEU A 72 5.41 2.23 3.04
C LEU A 72 5.33 3.37 2.00
N MET A 73 6.39 4.17 1.90
CA MET A 73 6.34 5.47 1.22
C MET A 73 6.17 5.37 -0.30
N GLU A 74 6.76 4.37 -0.96
CA GLU A 74 6.54 4.18 -2.41
C GLU A 74 5.06 3.88 -2.70
N MET A 75 4.44 2.98 -1.94
CA MET A 75 3.01 2.68 -2.07
C MET A 75 2.14 3.90 -1.74
N ASN A 76 2.46 4.64 -0.67
CA ASN A 76 1.77 5.87 -0.30
C ASN A 76 1.76 6.89 -1.43
N GLN A 77 2.91 7.11 -2.08
CA GLN A 77 3.03 8.03 -3.21
C GLN A 77 2.21 7.58 -4.40
N LEU A 78 2.27 6.29 -4.76
CA LEU A 78 1.47 5.72 -5.85
C LEU A 78 -0.03 5.89 -5.59
N TYR A 79 -0.52 5.57 -4.39
CA TYR A 79 -1.92 5.77 -4.02
C TYR A 79 -2.33 7.25 -4.05
N SER A 80 -1.43 8.16 -3.66
CA SER A 80 -1.67 9.60 -3.79
C SER A 80 -1.82 10.03 -5.26
N GLN A 81 -0.96 9.53 -6.15
CA GLN A 81 -1.03 9.82 -7.58
C GLN A 81 -2.30 9.25 -8.22
N ILE A 82 -2.65 7.99 -7.90
CA ILE A 82 -3.88 7.34 -8.37
C ILE A 82 -5.09 8.18 -7.96
N THR A 83 -5.16 8.62 -6.70
CA THR A 83 -6.25 9.46 -6.20
C THR A 83 -6.38 10.74 -7.02
N ILE A 84 -5.27 11.46 -7.24
CA ILE A 84 -5.24 12.72 -7.99
C ILE A 84 -5.71 12.51 -9.44
N VAL A 85 -5.16 11.49 -10.11
CA VAL A 85 -5.43 11.21 -11.52
C VAL A 85 -6.89 10.79 -11.75
N LEU A 86 -7.45 9.97 -10.86
CA LEU A 86 -8.85 9.54 -10.94
C LEU A 86 -9.82 10.69 -10.63
N LEU A 87 -9.50 11.57 -9.67
CA LEU A 87 -10.30 12.78 -9.38
C LEU A 87 -10.20 13.82 -10.51
N GLY A 88 -9.10 13.82 -11.27
CA GLY A 88 -8.93 14.61 -12.48
C GLY A 88 -9.56 13.98 -13.73
N GLU A 89 -10.35 12.91 -13.58
CA GLU A 89 -11.04 12.19 -14.66
C GLU A 89 -10.10 11.64 -15.76
N ASN A 90 -8.86 11.26 -15.40
CA ASN A 90 -7.88 10.72 -16.34
C ASN A 90 -7.55 9.25 -16.05
N PRO A 91 -8.49 8.31 -16.26
CA PRO A 91 -8.31 6.90 -15.87
C PRO A 91 -7.19 6.18 -16.65
N VAL A 92 -6.80 6.67 -17.82
CA VAL A 92 -5.71 6.10 -18.62
C VAL A 92 -4.39 6.18 -17.87
N ASP A 93 -4.12 7.31 -17.22
CA ASP A 93 -2.89 7.53 -16.46
C ASP A 93 -2.90 6.76 -15.11
N ALA A 94 -4.08 6.39 -14.60
CA ALA A 94 -4.20 5.60 -13.37
C ALA A 94 -3.88 4.12 -13.57
N ALA A 95 -4.16 3.55 -14.75
CA ALA A 95 -3.95 2.13 -15.05
C ALA A 95 -2.50 1.63 -14.80
N PRO A 96 -1.44 2.31 -15.29
CA PRO A 96 -0.06 1.87 -15.02
C PRO A 96 0.31 2.01 -13.54
N LEU A 97 -0.21 3.03 -12.84
CA LEU A 97 0.03 3.23 -11.41
C LEU A 97 -0.61 2.12 -10.57
N ILE A 98 -1.87 1.75 -10.87
CA ILE A 98 -2.58 0.64 -10.23
C ILE A 98 -1.83 -0.68 -10.48
N SER A 99 -1.30 -0.88 -11.68
CA SER A 99 -0.50 -2.08 -12.01
C SER A 99 0.79 -2.14 -11.18
N ARG A 100 1.48 -1.01 -11.03
CA ARG A 100 2.71 -0.92 -10.21
C ARG A 100 2.43 -1.19 -8.74
N VAL A 101 1.43 -0.53 -8.15
CA VAL A 101 1.13 -0.71 -6.72
C VAL A 101 0.61 -2.13 -6.42
N SER A 102 -0.11 -2.75 -7.36
CA SER A 102 -0.52 -4.16 -7.26
C SER A 102 0.68 -5.12 -7.29
N ALA A 103 1.77 -4.76 -7.98
CA ALA A 103 2.98 -5.57 -7.97
C ALA A 103 3.72 -5.46 -6.62
N LEU A 104 3.86 -4.24 -6.09
CA LEU A 104 4.46 -4.01 -4.76
C LEU A 104 3.67 -4.72 -3.66
N GLU A 105 2.35 -4.68 -3.72
CA GLU A 105 1.49 -5.37 -2.74
C GLU A 105 1.69 -6.88 -2.75
N ARG A 106 1.85 -7.50 -3.93
CA ARG A 106 2.17 -8.94 -4.01
C ARG A 106 3.52 -9.26 -3.40
N GLU A 107 4.53 -8.41 -3.61
CA GLU A 107 5.85 -8.61 -3.01
C GLU A 107 5.80 -8.40 -1.48
N LEU A 108 5.02 -7.43 -0.99
CA LEU A 108 4.76 -7.23 0.43
C LEU A 108 4.14 -8.48 1.07
N ARG A 109 3.11 -9.06 0.45
CA ARG A 109 2.47 -10.29 0.94
C ARG A 109 3.44 -11.47 0.99
N LYS A 110 4.27 -11.64 -0.04
CA LYS A 110 5.28 -12.70 -0.06
C LYS A 110 6.28 -12.55 1.08
N ALA A 111 6.78 -11.33 1.31
CA ALA A 111 7.69 -11.05 2.41
C ALA A 111 7.03 -11.34 3.77
N ALA A 112 5.78 -10.90 3.96
CA ALA A 112 5.04 -11.14 5.20
C ALA A 112 4.84 -12.64 5.51
N VAL A 113 4.58 -13.48 4.50
CA VAL A 113 4.49 -14.95 4.67
C VAL A 113 5.84 -15.56 5.02
N LEU A 114 6.92 -15.15 4.34
CA LEU A 114 8.27 -15.69 4.58
C LEU A 114 8.77 -15.41 6.00
N ASP A 115 8.39 -14.27 6.56
CA ASP A 115 8.84 -13.82 7.88
C ASP A 115 7.83 -14.14 9.01
N GLY A 116 6.77 -14.91 8.72
CA GLY A 116 5.85 -15.44 9.72
C GLY A 116 4.81 -14.46 10.26
N TYR A 117 4.62 -13.31 9.59
CA TYR A 117 3.58 -12.33 9.93
C TYR A 117 2.17 -12.79 9.53
N ILE A 118 2.07 -13.78 8.64
CA ILE A 118 0.80 -14.33 8.14
C ILE A 118 0.98 -15.84 7.99
N SER A 119 0.05 -16.62 8.56
CA SER A 119 0.01 -18.09 8.48
C SER A 119 -0.48 -18.60 7.12
#